data_AF-A0A7G5GMX9-F1
#
_entry.id   AF-A0A7G5GMX9-F1
#
_cell.length_a   1.000
_cell.length_b   1.000
_cell.length_c   1.000
_cell.angle_alpha   90.00
_cell.angle_beta   90.00
_cell.angle_gamma   90.00
#
_symmetry.space_group_name_H-M   'P 1'
#
loop_
_entity.id
_entity.type
_entity.pdbx_description
1 polymer ?
#
loop_
_entity_poly.entity_id
_entity_poly.type
_entity_poly.pdbx_seq_one_letter_code
_entity_poly.pdbx_strand_id
1 'polypeptide(L)'
;MRRNLHFLLPVSLLALLGCNSQTTDQIIVTPLNPSAIGTSSRSMPDSIATYQPVFGTTGTPRQFPFGQLNPVNTTLSLKQVTLNGKTWITYQYDAQNRLIERTNYYTDGVHIYFQLTYTYDNNGLVQVASKLNKEAPFIEGSPQHNDLLPSRTIGYSPTDKGIAGLTKTTNTVFSEWSQQAGIAQSQLGFSPSGAYIWSGTIDDQGKRIDGTTYRRNDAGNILWARSIAPLDYWAVDYFTYDTHPNPFRTTGDSEMVTMGELLSFNTTNVNNVVTRKTINQPGAGDAWRYEYTYRADGYPAQMKSYRGTEFINTIEYTYNQ
;
A
#
# COMPACT_ATOMS: atom_id res chain seq x y z
N MET A 1 -40.57 -2.05 -48.03
CA MET A 1 -40.67 -0.76 -48.75
C MET A 1 -41.63 0.15 -48.00
N ARG A 2 -41.20 1.40 -47.74
CA ARG A 2 -41.91 2.54 -47.12
C ARG A 2 -42.27 2.43 -45.62
N ARG A 3 -41.41 3.04 -44.78
CA ARG A 3 -41.73 3.57 -43.45
C ARG A 3 -41.84 5.10 -43.57
N ASN A 4 -43.01 5.66 -43.21
CA ASN A 4 -43.20 7.05 -42.80
C ASN A 4 -43.46 6.99 -41.27
N LEU A 5 -42.68 7.63 -40.40
CA LEU A 5 -42.57 9.06 -40.08
C LEU A 5 -43.65 9.55 -39.08
N HIS A 6 -43.14 9.88 -37.88
CA HIS A 6 -43.62 10.80 -36.84
C HIS A 6 -44.88 10.47 -36.02
N PHE A 7 -44.69 10.40 -34.69
CA PHE A 7 -45.53 11.16 -33.76
C PHE A 7 -44.71 11.62 -32.54
N LEU A 8 -44.81 12.93 -32.29
CA LEU A 8 -44.37 13.66 -31.11
C LEU A 8 -45.21 13.26 -29.88
N LEU A 9 -44.61 13.27 -28.69
CA LEU A 9 -45.31 13.24 -27.41
C LEU A 9 -44.93 14.47 -26.57
N PRO A 10 -45.88 15.04 -25.79
CA PRO A 10 -45.76 16.34 -25.15
C PRO A 10 -45.25 16.27 -23.71
N VAL A 11 -44.83 17.44 -23.23
CA VAL A 11 -44.45 17.78 -21.84
C VAL A 11 -45.71 18.07 -21.00
N SER A 12 -45.73 17.63 -19.72
CA SER A 12 -46.29 18.27 -18.48
C SER A 12 -46.47 17.18 -17.39
N LEU A 13 -45.73 17.09 -16.27
CA LEU A 13 -45.60 17.90 -15.03
C LEU A 13 -46.77 17.79 -14.00
N LEU A 14 -46.43 17.28 -12.78
CA LEU A 14 -46.97 17.45 -11.40
C LEU A 14 -46.99 16.10 -10.63
N ALA A 15 -46.10 15.85 -9.65
CA ALA A 15 -46.20 16.14 -8.19
C ALA A 15 -47.37 15.38 -7.49
N LEU A 16 -47.26 14.60 -6.40
CA LEU A 16 -46.43 14.65 -5.19
C LEU A 16 -46.67 13.38 -4.30
N LEU A 17 -45.70 13.07 -3.43
CA LEU A 17 -45.75 12.32 -2.14
C LEU A 17 -45.66 10.78 -2.09
N GLY A 18 -44.58 10.31 -1.44
CA GLY A 18 -44.44 8.96 -0.86
C GLY A 18 -43.02 8.75 -0.28
N CYS A 19 -42.92 8.48 1.03
CA CYS A 19 -41.72 8.49 1.85
C CYS A 19 -40.65 7.42 1.55
N ASN A 20 -39.39 7.78 1.90
CA ASN A 20 -38.28 6.95 2.42
C ASN A 20 -38.12 5.51 1.92
N SER A 21 -37.03 5.26 1.19
CA SER A 21 -35.97 4.35 1.68
C SER A 21 -34.71 4.43 0.80
N GLN A 22 -33.56 4.54 1.47
CA GLN A 22 -32.24 4.07 1.04
C GLN A 22 -31.73 4.56 -0.33
N THR A 23 -31.03 5.70 -0.31
CA THR A 23 -29.99 5.96 -1.29
C THR A 23 -28.83 5.00 -1.03
N THR A 24 -28.70 4.00 -1.90
CA THR A 24 -27.42 3.35 -2.20
C THR A 24 -26.41 4.45 -2.52
N ASP A 25 -25.38 4.61 -1.68
CA ASP A 25 -24.21 5.43 -1.97
C ASP A 25 -23.48 4.81 -3.18
N GLN A 26 -23.89 5.20 -4.38
CA GLN A 26 -23.13 4.95 -5.59
C GLN A 26 -22.01 5.99 -5.66
N ILE A 27 -20.77 5.54 -5.49
CA ILE A 27 -19.58 6.34 -5.79
C ILE A 27 -19.54 6.52 -7.31
N ILE A 28 -19.97 7.69 -7.79
CA ILE A 28 -19.82 8.09 -9.20
C ILE A 28 -18.37 8.52 -9.39
N VAL A 29 -17.54 7.65 -9.99
CA VAL A 29 -16.21 8.02 -10.47
C VAL A 29 -16.40 8.98 -11.65
N THR A 30 -16.23 10.27 -11.41
CA THR A 30 -16.27 11.27 -12.49
C THR A 30 -14.91 11.25 -13.21
N PRO A 31 -14.84 10.98 -14.52
CA PRO A 31 -13.59 11.09 -15.27
C PRO A 31 -13.06 12.52 -15.18
N LEU A 32 -11.81 12.69 -14.72
CA LEU A 32 -11.15 13.99 -14.71
C LEU A 32 -11.02 14.53 -16.14
N ASN A 33 -11.67 15.66 -16.36
CA ASN A 33 -11.63 16.40 -17.62
C ASN A 33 -10.22 17.02 -17.77
N PRO A 34 -9.45 16.71 -18.84
CA PRO A 34 -8.09 17.20 -18.99
C PRO A 34 -8.12 18.59 -19.61
N SER A 35 -8.27 19.65 -18.81
CA SER A 35 -8.10 21.03 -19.33
C SER A 35 -7.73 22.02 -18.24
N ALA A 36 -6.41 22.23 -18.09
CA ALA A 36 -5.72 23.52 -17.94
C ALA A 36 -4.29 23.25 -17.42
N ILE A 37 -3.42 22.75 -18.30
CA ILE A 37 -1.98 22.63 -18.01
C ILE A 37 -1.38 24.02 -18.11
N GLY A 38 -1.28 24.71 -16.97
CA GLY A 38 -0.28 25.76 -16.82
C GLY A 38 1.10 25.11 -16.91
N THR A 39 1.83 25.41 -17.97
CA THR A 39 3.24 25.02 -18.12
C THR A 39 4.07 25.71 -17.04
N SER A 40 4.22 25.08 -15.88
CA SER A 40 5.29 25.41 -14.94
C SER A 40 6.40 24.38 -15.13
N SER A 41 7.47 24.78 -15.82
CA SER A 41 8.74 24.05 -15.82
C SER A 41 9.36 24.13 -14.42
N ARG A 42 8.87 23.31 -13.49
CA ARG A 42 9.63 23.04 -12.27
C ARG A 42 10.66 21.99 -12.62
N SER A 43 11.86 22.46 -12.93
CA SER A 43 13.08 21.66 -12.87
C SER A 43 13.11 20.85 -11.57
N MET A 44 13.65 19.62 -11.63
CA MET A 44 13.85 18.74 -10.48
C MET A 44 14.29 19.57 -9.27
N PRO A 45 13.58 19.55 -8.12
CA PRO A 45 14.17 20.01 -6.89
C PRO A 45 15.31 19.03 -6.57
N ASP A 46 16.54 19.52 -6.71
CA ASP A 46 17.81 18.85 -6.50
C ASP A 46 18.14 17.71 -7.48
N SER A 47 19.25 17.89 -8.22
CA SER A 47 19.74 16.92 -9.19
C SER A 47 20.00 15.56 -8.55
N ILE A 48 19.26 14.55 -9.00
CA ILE A 48 19.33 13.14 -8.59
C ILE A 48 20.73 12.49 -8.60
N ALA A 49 21.71 13.13 -9.24
CA ALA A 49 23.09 12.68 -9.25
C ALA A 49 23.70 12.59 -7.84
N THR A 50 23.15 13.28 -6.85
CA THR A 50 23.69 13.33 -5.48
C THR A 50 23.13 12.26 -4.52
N TYR A 51 22.05 11.53 -4.85
CA TYR A 51 21.51 10.50 -3.96
C TYR A 51 21.45 9.13 -4.62
N GLN A 52 22.60 8.46 -4.62
CA GLN A 52 22.67 7.02 -4.85
C GLN A 52 22.57 6.31 -3.49
N PRO A 53 21.62 5.37 -3.28
CA PRO A 53 21.60 4.58 -2.05
C PRO A 53 22.92 3.83 -1.89
N VAL A 54 23.53 3.98 -0.72
CA VAL A 54 24.73 3.25 -0.30
C VAL A 54 24.26 1.98 0.40
N PHE A 55 24.59 0.82 -0.17
CA PHE A 55 24.25 -0.46 0.42
C PHE A 55 25.30 -0.91 1.44
N GLY A 56 24.85 -1.67 2.44
CA GLY A 56 25.76 -2.45 3.29
C GLY A 56 26.46 -3.55 2.50
N THR A 57 27.35 -4.28 3.16
CA THR A 57 28.02 -5.46 2.61
C THR A 57 27.19 -6.72 2.82
N THR A 58 27.49 -7.79 2.07
CA THR A 58 26.92 -9.12 2.33
C THR A 58 27.03 -9.49 3.81
N GLY A 59 25.95 -10.02 4.37
CA GLY A 59 25.87 -10.41 5.79
C GLY A 59 25.49 -9.29 6.77
N THR A 60 25.32 -8.04 6.29
CA THR A 60 24.78 -6.97 7.13
C THR A 60 23.40 -7.39 7.69
N PRO A 61 23.19 -7.36 9.01
CA PRO A 61 21.90 -7.65 9.62
C PRO A 61 20.81 -6.78 9.02
N ARG A 62 19.68 -7.37 8.60
CA ARG A 62 18.60 -6.66 7.93
C ARG A 62 17.48 -6.33 8.90
N GLN A 63 16.85 -5.18 8.68
CA GLN A 63 15.63 -4.76 9.36
C GLN A 63 14.54 -5.84 9.22
N PHE A 64 13.83 -6.11 10.32
CA PHE A 64 12.61 -6.91 10.34
C PHE A 64 11.55 -6.37 9.34
N PRO A 65 10.83 -7.23 8.56
CA PRO A 65 10.78 -8.70 8.64
C PRO A 65 11.85 -9.44 7.83
N PHE A 66 12.69 -8.74 7.10
CA PHE A 66 13.70 -9.33 6.20
C PHE A 66 14.95 -9.83 6.93
N GLY A 67 15.02 -9.62 8.24
CA GLY A 67 16.08 -10.07 9.12
C GLY A 67 15.66 -9.94 10.59
N GLN A 68 16.65 -10.11 11.47
CA GLN A 68 16.47 -10.08 12.92
C GLN A 68 16.86 -8.74 13.55
N LEU A 69 17.16 -7.70 12.76
CA LEU A 69 17.56 -6.41 13.30
C LEU A 69 16.33 -5.59 13.70
N ASN A 70 16.39 -5.00 14.89
CA ASN A 70 15.33 -4.19 15.50
C ASN A 70 13.94 -4.88 15.42
N PRO A 71 13.82 -6.15 15.85
CA PRO A 71 12.53 -6.80 15.92
C PRO A 71 11.69 -5.98 16.89
N VAL A 72 10.44 -5.70 16.50
CA VAL A 72 9.54 -4.92 17.34
C VAL A 72 9.12 -5.82 18.49
N ASN A 73 9.87 -5.77 19.59
CA ASN A 73 9.57 -6.52 20.81
C ASN A 73 8.38 -5.86 21.49
N THR A 74 7.20 -6.11 20.96
CA THR A 74 5.97 -5.60 21.53
C THR A 74 5.08 -6.80 21.80
N THR A 75 4.83 -7.02 23.09
CA THR A 75 3.68 -7.79 23.56
C THR A 75 2.37 -7.27 22.93
N LEU A 76 2.38 -6.01 22.47
CA LEU A 76 1.32 -5.36 21.72
C LEU A 76 1.56 -5.45 20.19
N SER A 77 0.72 -6.21 19.51
CA SER A 77 0.67 -6.41 18.06
C SER A 77 -0.68 -5.97 17.52
N LEU A 78 -0.70 -5.27 16.38
CA LEU A 78 -1.93 -4.88 15.72
C LEU A 78 -2.70 -6.13 15.27
N LYS A 79 -3.92 -6.32 15.77
CA LYS A 79 -4.76 -7.49 15.52
C LYS A 79 -5.78 -7.25 14.41
N GLN A 80 -6.37 -6.06 14.41
CA GLN A 80 -7.44 -5.71 13.47
C GLN A 80 -7.44 -4.21 13.18
N VAL A 81 -7.79 -3.89 11.94
CA VAL A 81 -8.07 -2.53 11.47
C VAL A 81 -9.49 -2.49 10.94
N THR A 82 -10.26 -1.49 11.35
CA THR A 82 -11.57 -1.18 10.75
C THR A 82 -11.46 0.06 9.87
N LEU A 83 -12.24 0.11 8.80
CA LEU A 83 -12.43 1.25 7.92
C LEU A 83 -13.90 1.65 7.99
N ASN A 84 -14.19 2.88 8.42
CA ASN A 84 -15.56 3.39 8.61
C ASN A 84 -16.46 2.41 9.43
N GLY A 85 -15.89 1.81 10.47
CA GLY A 85 -16.59 0.86 11.36
C GLY A 85 -16.74 -0.56 10.80
N LYS A 86 -16.21 -0.87 9.61
CA LYS A 86 -16.22 -2.20 9.01
C LYS A 86 -14.84 -2.84 9.10
N THR A 87 -14.76 -4.13 9.40
CA THR A 87 -13.48 -4.86 9.42
C THR A 87 -12.79 -4.72 8.07
N TRP A 88 -11.54 -4.30 8.06
CA TRP A 88 -10.80 -4.08 6.83
C TRP A 88 -9.59 -4.99 6.73
N ILE A 89 -8.84 -5.14 7.82
CA ILE A 89 -7.68 -6.02 7.88
C ILE A 89 -7.68 -6.76 9.21
N THR A 90 -7.34 -8.05 9.18
CA THR A 90 -7.01 -8.82 10.38
C THR A 90 -5.61 -9.43 10.25
N TYR A 91 -4.93 -9.56 11.37
CA TYR A 91 -3.58 -10.10 11.48
C TYR A 91 -3.56 -11.27 12.48
N GLN A 92 -2.84 -12.33 12.14
CA GLN A 92 -2.58 -13.46 13.02
C GLN A 92 -1.08 -13.67 13.17
N TYR A 93 -0.65 -14.00 14.38
CA TYR A 93 0.76 -14.14 14.73
C TYR A 93 1.04 -15.54 15.29
N ASP A 94 2.27 -16.02 15.11
CA ASP A 94 2.74 -17.24 15.76
C ASP A 94 3.16 -17.00 17.23
N ALA A 95 3.63 -18.06 17.89
CA ALA A 95 4.12 -18.00 19.27
C ALA A 95 5.40 -17.16 19.45
N GLN A 96 6.06 -16.77 18.37
CA GLN A 96 7.20 -15.84 18.38
C GLN A 96 6.77 -14.41 18.02
N ASN A 97 5.47 -14.12 17.97
CA ASN A 97 4.88 -12.84 17.55
C ASN A 97 5.27 -12.44 16.11
N ARG A 98 5.53 -13.40 15.23
CA ARG A 98 5.72 -13.14 13.79
C ARG A 98 4.39 -13.27 13.08
N LEU A 99 4.09 -12.34 12.17
CA LEU A 99 2.88 -12.36 11.36
C LEU A 99 2.86 -13.61 10.49
N ILE A 100 1.87 -14.49 10.65
CA ILE A 100 1.71 -15.69 9.84
C ILE A 100 0.56 -15.57 8.84
N GLU A 101 -0.42 -14.71 9.11
CA GLU A 101 -1.53 -14.47 8.21
C GLU A 101 -2.03 -13.04 8.28
N ARG A 102 -2.31 -12.44 7.11
CA ARG A 102 -3.05 -11.19 6.97
C ARG A 102 -4.25 -11.44 6.07
N THR A 103 -5.44 -11.06 6.52
CA THR A 103 -6.66 -11.12 5.72
C THR A 103 -7.20 -9.72 5.48
N ASN A 104 -7.36 -9.35 4.22
CA ASN A 104 -7.93 -8.09 3.78
C ASN A 104 -9.38 -8.34 3.33
N TYR A 105 -10.28 -7.46 3.75
CA TYR A 105 -11.71 -7.54 3.45
C TYR A 105 -12.11 -6.46 2.45
N TYR A 106 -13.20 -6.73 1.74
CA TYR A 106 -13.94 -5.70 1.02
C TYR A 106 -14.50 -4.64 1.99
N THR A 107 -14.96 -3.51 1.46
CA THR A 107 -15.49 -2.39 2.25
C THR A 107 -16.76 -2.73 3.02
N ASP A 108 -17.41 -3.85 2.72
CA ASP A 108 -18.53 -4.38 3.52
C ASP A 108 -18.08 -4.97 4.88
N GLY A 109 -16.80 -5.28 5.02
CA GLY A 109 -16.17 -5.90 6.18
C GLY A 109 -16.57 -7.33 6.48
N VAL A 110 -17.18 -8.02 5.52
CA VAL A 110 -17.63 -9.41 5.64
C VAL A 110 -16.85 -10.30 4.69
N HIS A 111 -16.67 -9.84 3.46
CA HIS A 111 -16.07 -10.67 2.43
C HIS A 111 -14.57 -10.45 2.33
N ILE A 112 -13.83 -11.54 2.20
CA ILE A 112 -12.39 -11.53 2.00
C ILE A 112 -12.14 -11.05 0.57
N TYR A 113 -11.34 -10.01 0.43
CA TYR A 113 -10.77 -9.60 -0.86
C TYR A 113 -9.52 -10.42 -1.17
N PHE A 114 -8.61 -10.50 -0.19
CA PHE A 114 -7.29 -11.05 -0.39
C PHE A 114 -6.70 -11.55 0.93
N GLN A 115 -5.98 -12.68 0.89
CA GLN A 115 -5.33 -13.28 2.05
C GLN A 115 -3.85 -13.50 1.75
N LEU A 116 -2.98 -13.24 2.73
CA LEU A 116 -1.55 -13.51 2.70
C LEU A 116 -1.17 -14.44 3.83
N THR A 117 -0.30 -15.40 3.52
CA THR A 117 0.34 -16.29 4.50
C THR A 117 1.85 -16.11 4.40
N TYR A 118 2.50 -15.98 5.55
CA TYR A 118 3.92 -15.67 5.66
C TYR A 118 4.68 -16.87 6.20
N THR A 119 5.90 -17.07 5.71
CA THR A 119 6.78 -18.16 6.15
C THR A 119 8.16 -17.62 6.42
N TYR A 120 8.76 -18.08 7.52
CA TYR A 120 10.04 -17.61 8.03
C TYR A 120 11.03 -18.77 8.17
N ASP A 121 12.31 -18.45 8.04
CA ASP A 121 13.42 -19.28 8.52
C ASP A 121 14.13 -18.58 9.71
N ASN A 122 15.31 -19.07 10.08
CA ASN A 122 16.11 -18.44 11.13
C ASN A 122 16.67 -17.05 10.72
N ASN A 123 16.73 -16.75 9.42
CA ASN A 123 17.29 -15.53 8.86
C ASN A 123 16.24 -14.45 8.57
N GLY A 124 14.94 -14.77 8.63
CA GLY A 124 13.85 -13.82 8.48
C GLY A 124 12.74 -14.37 7.58
N LEU A 125 11.98 -13.46 6.96
CA LEU A 125 10.92 -13.79 6.02
C LEU A 125 11.50 -14.44 4.75
N VAL A 126 11.04 -15.64 4.41
CA VAL A 126 11.47 -16.37 3.20
C VAL A 126 10.42 -16.39 2.11
N GLN A 127 9.13 -16.40 2.48
CA GLN A 127 8.05 -16.52 1.51
C GLN A 127 6.77 -15.83 1.98
N VAL A 128 6.03 -15.27 1.02
CA VAL A 128 4.64 -14.84 1.19
C VAL A 128 3.79 -15.48 0.10
N ALA A 129 2.81 -16.29 0.48
CA ALA A 129 1.81 -16.83 -0.43
C ALA A 129 0.53 -16.01 -0.34
N SER A 130 -0.16 -15.81 -1.46
CA SER A 130 -1.43 -15.10 -1.46
C SER A 130 -2.56 -15.86 -2.11
N LYS A 131 -3.77 -15.56 -1.66
CA LYS A 131 -5.02 -16.00 -2.28
C LYS A 131 -5.93 -14.81 -2.53
N LEU A 132 -6.66 -14.83 -3.65
CA LEU A 132 -7.66 -13.83 -4.02
C LEU A 132 -9.04 -14.47 -3.97
N ASN A 133 -10.07 -13.67 -3.67
CA ASN A 133 -11.45 -14.13 -3.81
C ASN A 133 -11.77 -14.53 -5.26
N LYS A 134 -12.42 -15.68 -5.43
CA LYS A 134 -12.82 -16.25 -6.72
C LYS A 134 -13.76 -15.36 -7.50
N GLU A 135 -14.62 -14.65 -6.81
CA GLU A 135 -15.67 -13.82 -7.41
C GLU A 135 -15.17 -12.40 -7.69
N ALA A 136 -14.02 -12.00 -7.14
CA ALA A 136 -13.42 -10.68 -7.37
C ALA A 136 -13.39 -10.23 -8.86
N PRO A 137 -13.11 -11.11 -9.85
CA PRO A 137 -13.09 -10.74 -11.26
C PRO A 137 -14.44 -10.61 -11.95
N PHE A 138 -15.51 -11.11 -11.35
CA PHE A 138 -16.73 -11.46 -12.09
C PHE A 138 -17.97 -10.70 -11.65
N ILE A 139 -17.87 -9.90 -10.60
CA ILE A 139 -19.02 -9.21 -10.03
C ILE A 139 -18.76 -7.72 -9.88
N GLU A 140 -19.80 -6.94 -10.13
CA GLU A 140 -19.87 -5.55 -9.71
C GLU A 140 -20.36 -5.53 -8.25
N GLY A 141 -19.54 -5.03 -7.34
CA GLY A 141 -19.84 -4.98 -5.90
C GLY A 141 -19.16 -6.08 -5.07
N SER A 142 -19.77 -6.41 -3.92
CA SER A 142 -19.23 -7.40 -2.99
C SER A 142 -19.55 -8.84 -3.39
N PRO A 143 -18.63 -9.79 -3.16
CA PRO A 143 -18.87 -11.21 -3.42
C PRO A 143 -19.91 -11.78 -2.48
N GLN A 144 -20.47 -12.92 -2.89
CA GLN A 144 -21.44 -13.67 -2.11
C GLN A 144 -20.76 -14.70 -1.20
N HIS A 145 -19.55 -15.14 -1.59
CA HIS A 145 -18.79 -16.15 -0.87
C HIS A 145 -17.33 -15.74 -0.64
N ASN A 146 -16.71 -16.41 0.33
CA ASN A 146 -15.30 -16.23 0.69
C ASN A 146 -14.40 -17.32 0.09
N ASP A 147 -14.79 -17.87 -1.05
CA ASP A 147 -13.97 -18.87 -1.72
C ASP A 147 -12.72 -18.23 -2.33
N LEU A 148 -11.55 -18.73 -1.94
CA LEU A 148 -10.27 -18.15 -2.37
C LEU A 148 -9.54 -19.08 -3.36
N LEU A 149 -8.78 -18.48 -4.29
CA LEU A 149 -7.84 -19.17 -5.17
C LEU A 149 -6.41 -18.70 -4.91
N PRO A 150 -5.41 -19.59 -4.99
CA PRO A 150 -4.00 -19.18 -5.01
C PRO A 150 -3.78 -18.13 -6.11
N SER A 151 -3.16 -16.99 -5.77
CA SER A 151 -2.98 -15.88 -6.71
C SER A 151 -1.53 -15.56 -7.00
N ARG A 152 -0.67 -15.48 -5.97
CA ARG A 152 0.77 -15.25 -6.15
C ARG A 152 1.59 -15.90 -5.04
N THR A 153 2.87 -16.11 -5.32
CA THR A 153 3.88 -16.47 -4.31
C THR A 153 5.09 -15.57 -4.48
N ILE A 154 5.58 -15.02 -3.38
CA ILE A 154 6.75 -14.15 -3.32
C ILE A 154 7.80 -14.89 -2.51
N GLY A 155 8.98 -15.11 -3.10
CA GLY A 155 10.16 -15.64 -2.40
C GLY A 155 11.23 -14.56 -2.21
N TYR A 156 11.92 -14.60 -1.08
CA TYR A 156 13.06 -13.75 -0.79
C TYR A 156 14.33 -14.59 -0.63
N SER A 157 15.40 -14.20 -1.32
CA SER A 157 16.70 -14.89 -1.23
C SER A 157 17.84 -13.88 -1.15
N PRO A 158 18.96 -14.18 -0.49
CA PRO A 158 20.15 -13.32 -0.50
C PRO A 158 20.61 -12.98 -1.93
N THR A 159 21.14 -11.78 -2.11
CA THR A 159 21.77 -11.39 -3.38
C THR A 159 23.25 -11.74 -3.37
N ASP A 160 23.74 -12.42 -4.41
CA ASP A 160 25.14 -12.86 -4.54
C ASP A 160 26.12 -11.76 -5.01
N LYS A 161 25.69 -10.49 -5.01
CA LYS A 161 26.43 -9.36 -5.60
C LYS A 161 27.25 -8.55 -4.59
N GLY A 162 27.66 -9.16 -3.47
CA GLY A 162 28.53 -8.50 -2.46
C GLY A 162 27.86 -7.40 -1.62
N ILE A 163 26.55 -7.19 -1.79
CA ILE A 163 25.79 -6.14 -1.11
C ILE A 163 24.82 -6.72 -0.07
N ALA A 164 24.38 -5.87 0.85
CA ALA A 164 23.27 -6.12 1.75
C ALA A 164 21.95 -6.05 0.96
N GLY A 165 21.65 -7.10 0.19
CA GLY A 165 20.48 -7.17 -0.68
C GLY A 165 19.69 -8.48 -0.55
N LEU A 166 18.44 -8.43 -1.00
CA LEU A 166 17.59 -9.59 -1.26
C LEU A 166 17.05 -9.54 -2.68
N THR A 167 17.00 -10.70 -3.34
CA THR A 167 16.19 -10.89 -4.55
C THR A 167 14.78 -11.25 -4.14
N LYS A 168 13.80 -10.46 -4.59
CA LYS A 168 12.35 -10.70 -4.46
C LYS A 168 11.87 -11.32 -5.77
N THR A 169 11.48 -12.60 -5.74
CA THR A 169 10.88 -13.29 -6.90
C THR A 169 9.39 -13.44 -6.70
N THR A 170 8.59 -12.89 -7.60
CA THR A 170 7.13 -12.97 -7.58
C THR A 170 6.67 -13.89 -8.69
N ASN A 171 6.09 -15.03 -8.31
CA ASN A 171 5.40 -15.94 -9.20
C ASN A 171 3.90 -15.61 -9.14
N THR A 172 3.37 -15.08 -10.22
CA THR A 172 1.94 -14.74 -10.32
C THR A 172 1.23 -15.85 -11.07
N VAL A 173 0.09 -16.28 -10.54
CA VAL A 173 -0.84 -17.21 -11.18
C VAL A 173 -2.07 -16.45 -11.66
N PHE A 174 -2.55 -15.49 -10.87
CA PHE A 174 -3.65 -14.60 -11.23
C PHE A 174 -3.22 -13.14 -11.10
N SER A 175 -3.41 -12.37 -12.18
CA SER A 175 -3.16 -10.93 -12.27
C SER A 175 -4.29 -10.29 -13.06
N GLU A 176 -4.75 -9.11 -12.65
CA GLU A 176 -5.70 -8.29 -13.42
C GLU A 176 -6.82 -9.10 -14.09
N TRP A 177 -7.60 -9.80 -13.25
CA TRP A 177 -8.84 -10.47 -13.68
C TRP A 177 -8.64 -11.65 -14.65
N SER A 178 -7.40 -12.09 -14.86
CA SER A 178 -7.08 -13.24 -15.71
C SER A 178 -5.96 -14.09 -15.10
N GLN A 179 -5.92 -15.37 -15.49
CA GLN A 179 -4.80 -16.23 -15.14
C GLN A 179 -3.61 -15.85 -16.02
N GLN A 180 -2.64 -15.14 -15.45
CA GLN A 180 -1.41 -14.75 -16.12
C GLN A 180 -0.24 -15.34 -15.35
N ALA A 181 0.23 -16.50 -15.80
CA ALA A 181 1.45 -17.09 -15.28
C ALA A 181 2.62 -16.18 -15.65
N GLY A 182 3.32 -15.67 -14.65
CA GLY A 182 4.45 -14.77 -14.86
C GLY A 182 5.43 -14.80 -13.70
N ILE A 183 6.71 -14.60 -14.01
CA ILE A 183 7.77 -14.46 -13.01
C ILE A 183 8.32 -13.05 -13.13
N ALA A 184 8.22 -12.27 -12.06
CA ALA A 184 8.86 -10.97 -11.93
C ALA A 184 9.94 -11.04 -10.86
N GLN A 185 11.07 -10.38 -11.12
CA GLN A 185 12.16 -10.27 -10.15
C GLN A 185 12.44 -8.80 -9.87
N SER A 186 12.58 -8.48 -8.59
CA SER A 186 13.12 -7.21 -8.14
C SER A 186 14.14 -7.46 -7.04
N GLN A 187 14.83 -6.42 -6.64
CA GLN A 187 15.82 -6.44 -5.59
C GLN A 187 15.41 -5.48 -4.48
N LEU A 188 15.75 -5.85 -3.25
CA LEU A 188 15.63 -5.04 -2.05
C LEU A 188 17.04 -4.68 -1.58
N GLY A 189 17.26 -3.42 -1.24
CA GLY A 189 18.55 -2.91 -0.77
C GLY A 189 18.48 -2.36 0.64
N PHE A 190 19.51 -2.68 1.43
CA PHE A 190 19.62 -2.28 2.83
C PHE A 190 20.87 -1.41 3.05
N SER A 191 20.76 -0.42 3.94
CA SER A 191 21.88 0.44 4.34
C SER A 191 22.97 -0.35 5.09
N PRO A 192 24.16 0.23 5.31
CA PRO A 192 25.17 -0.38 6.20
C PRO A 192 24.68 -0.62 7.63
N SER A 193 23.68 0.14 8.07
CA SER A 193 23.00 -0.06 9.36
C SER A 193 21.83 -1.04 9.30
N GLY A 194 21.56 -1.66 8.15
CA GLY A 194 20.51 -2.67 7.98
C GLY A 194 19.12 -2.13 7.67
N ALA A 195 18.92 -0.82 7.51
CA ALA A 195 17.63 -0.22 7.20
C ALA A 195 17.23 -0.46 5.74
N TYR A 196 15.95 -0.74 5.48
CA TYR A 196 15.45 -0.90 4.12
C TYR A 196 15.41 0.46 3.40
N ILE A 197 16.19 0.63 2.33
CA ILE A 197 16.40 1.93 1.65
C ILE A 197 16.15 1.92 0.15
N TRP A 198 15.90 0.75 -0.45
CA TRP A 198 15.66 0.67 -1.88
C TRP A 198 14.89 -0.59 -2.28
N SER A 199 14.04 -0.48 -3.29
CA SER A 199 13.55 -1.61 -4.07
C SER A 199 13.44 -1.28 -5.54
N GLY A 200 13.75 -2.23 -6.42
CA GLY A 200 13.54 -2.03 -7.85
C GLY A 200 14.16 -3.12 -8.69
N THR A 201 14.20 -2.91 -9.99
CA THR A 201 14.77 -3.86 -10.96
C THR A 201 16.15 -3.38 -11.38
N ILE A 202 17.06 -4.35 -11.51
CA ILE A 202 18.39 -4.14 -12.08
C ILE A 202 18.45 -4.97 -13.36
N ASP A 203 18.85 -4.35 -14.47
CA ASP A 203 19.07 -5.05 -15.72
C ASP A 203 20.33 -5.93 -15.70
N ASP A 204 20.54 -6.67 -16.78
CA ASP A 204 21.67 -7.60 -16.92
C ASP A 204 23.04 -6.91 -16.91
N GLN A 205 23.07 -5.59 -17.16
CA GLN A 205 24.27 -4.76 -17.12
C GLN A 205 24.53 -4.17 -15.73
N GLY A 206 23.67 -4.47 -14.75
CA GLY A 206 23.78 -3.94 -13.39
C GLY A 206 23.20 -2.53 -13.24
N LYS A 207 22.52 -1.99 -14.26
CA LYS A 207 21.89 -0.68 -14.20
C LYS A 207 20.49 -0.78 -13.63
N ARG A 208 20.14 0.17 -12.76
CA ARG A 208 18.79 0.29 -12.19
C ARG A 208 17.87 0.90 -13.24
N ILE A 209 16.80 0.20 -13.56
CA ILE A 209 15.85 0.61 -14.62
C ILE A 209 14.53 1.14 -14.04
N ASP A 210 14.14 0.70 -12.86
CA ASP A 210 13.00 1.20 -12.10
C ASP A 210 13.26 1.06 -10.59
N GLY A 211 12.36 1.62 -9.79
CA GLY A 211 12.32 1.36 -8.37
C GLY A 211 12.04 2.56 -7.49
N THR A 212 11.96 2.30 -6.19
CA THR A 212 11.77 3.28 -5.13
C THR A 212 13.01 3.37 -4.27
N THR A 213 13.51 4.59 -4.06
CA THR A 213 14.58 4.90 -3.11
C THR A 213 14.01 5.64 -1.91
N TYR A 214 14.45 5.28 -0.71
CA TYR A 214 14.00 5.90 0.53
C TYR A 214 15.16 6.62 1.23
N ARG A 215 14.94 7.87 1.62
CA ARG A 215 15.81 8.56 2.58
C ARG A 215 15.16 8.56 3.94
N ARG A 216 15.92 8.17 4.97
CA ARG A 216 15.45 8.13 6.35
C ARG A 216 16.13 9.20 7.21
N ASN A 217 15.48 9.59 8.30
CA ASN A 217 16.12 10.34 9.38
C ASN A 217 16.76 9.39 10.40
N ASP A 218 17.41 9.94 11.43
CA ASP A 218 18.09 9.16 12.47
C ASP A 218 17.15 8.30 13.31
N ALA A 219 15.88 8.69 13.42
CA ALA A 219 14.84 7.89 14.06
C ALA A 219 14.38 6.70 13.19
N GLY A 220 14.80 6.62 11.92
CA GLY A 220 14.42 5.57 10.98
C GLY A 220 13.15 5.85 10.18
N ASN A 221 12.54 7.02 10.31
CA ASN A 221 11.38 7.44 9.52
C ASN A 221 11.79 7.86 8.10
N ILE A 222 11.00 7.52 7.10
CA ILE A 222 11.23 7.89 5.69
C ILE A 222 10.91 9.38 5.50
N LEU A 223 11.92 10.22 5.33
CA LEU A 223 11.72 11.64 5.00
C LEU A 223 11.10 11.80 3.61
N TRP A 224 11.57 11.00 2.66
CA TRP A 224 11.01 10.94 1.32
C TRP A 224 11.21 9.58 0.66
N ALA A 225 10.30 9.25 -0.25
CA ALA A 225 10.37 8.10 -1.14
C ALA A 225 10.30 8.59 -2.58
N ARG A 226 11.26 8.21 -3.42
CA ARG A 226 11.23 8.54 -4.85
C ARG A 226 11.05 7.28 -5.66
N SER A 227 10.01 7.25 -6.46
CA SER A 227 9.72 6.16 -7.39
C SER A 227 10.04 6.58 -8.82
N ILE A 228 10.74 5.71 -9.55
CA ILE A 228 10.97 5.78 -10.99
C ILE A 228 10.24 4.60 -11.61
N ALA A 229 9.36 4.86 -12.55
CA ALA A 229 8.69 3.84 -13.34
C ALA A 229 9.32 3.74 -14.74
N PRO A 230 9.08 2.62 -15.47
CA PRO A 230 9.38 2.56 -16.89
C PRO A 230 8.77 3.76 -17.65
N LEU A 231 9.43 4.22 -18.72
CA LEU A 231 9.04 5.40 -19.51
C LEU A 231 9.32 6.76 -18.84
N ASP A 232 10.32 6.83 -17.95
CA ASP A 232 10.82 8.05 -17.30
C ASP A 232 9.81 8.80 -16.40
N TYR A 233 8.67 8.17 -16.09
CA TYR A 233 7.75 8.71 -15.09
C TYR A 233 8.38 8.63 -13.70
N TRP A 234 8.30 9.72 -12.96
CA TRP A 234 8.77 9.78 -11.58
C TRP A 234 7.77 10.47 -10.66
N ALA A 235 7.80 10.05 -9.39
CA ALA A 235 7.09 10.68 -8.29
C ALA A 235 7.96 10.72 -7.04
N VAL A 236 7.83 11.78 -6.25
CA VAL A 236 8.45 11.91 -4.94
C VAL A 236 7.36 12.12 -3.90
N ASP A 237 7.35 11.26 -2.90
CA ASP A 237 6.55 11.41 -1.70
C ASP A 237 7.40 12.00 -0.58
N TYR A 238 6.91 13.06 0.05
CA TYR A 238 7.46 13.66 1.26
C TYR A 238 6.55 13.36 2.43
N PHE A 239 7.13 13.06 3.58
CA PHE A 239 6.38 12.68 4.77
C PHE A 239 6.74 13.57 5.97
N THR A 240 5.76 13.85 6.81
CA THR A 240 5.98 14.34 8.16
C THR A 240 5.40 13.37 9.17
N TYR A 241 5.93 13.44 10.40
CA TYR A 241 5.64 12.48 11.45
C TYR A 241 5.31 13.19 12.76
N ASP A 242 4.54 12.52 13.60
CA ASP A 242 4.51 12.84 15.03
C ASP A 242 5.53 11.99 15.81
N THR A 243 5.41 11.98 17.13
CA THR A 243 6.30 11.26 18.03
C THR A 243 5.74 9.91 18.51
N HIS A 244 4.55 9.50 18.06
CA HIS A 244 3.88 8.28 18.51
C HIS A 244 4.27 7.08 17.64
N PRO A 245 4.26 5.85 18.18
CA PRO A 245 4.63 4.65 17.43
C PRO A 245 3.65 4.34 16.29
N ASN A 246 4.21 3.89 15.17
CA ASN A 246 3.45 3.38 14.02
C ASN A 246 2.90 1.97 14.31
N PRO A 247 1.58 1.75 14.27
CA PRO A 247 1.00 0.44 14.57
C PRO A 247 1.38 -0.62 13.54
N PHE A 248 1.56 -0.23 12.27
CA PHE A 248 1.94 -1.16 11.20
C PHE A 248 3.39 -1.61 11.29
N ARG A 249 4.24 -0.92 12.07
CA ARG A 249 5.60 -1.39 12.29
C ARG A 249 5.64 -2.67 13.10
N THR A 250 4.67 -2.86 13.99
CA THR A 250 4.55 -4.05 14.84
C THR A 250 4.18 -5.31 14.07
N THR A 251 3.62 -5.18 12.86
CA THR A 251 3.09 -6.33 12.14
C THR A 251 4.19 -7.16 11.47
N GLY A 252 5.32 -6.57 11.08
CA GLY A 252 6.31 -7.27 10.25
C GLY A 252 5.78 -7.62 8.86
N ASP A 253 4.77 -6.88 8.40
CA ASP A 253 4.19 -7.08 7.09
C ASP A 253 5.12 -6.51 6.01
N SER A 254 5.63 -7.39 5.15
CA SER A 254 6.50 -7.02 4.03
C SER A 254 5.74 -6.50 2.81
N GLU A 255 4.44 -6.74 2.75
CA GLU A 255 3.61 -6.39 1.61
C GLU A 255 2.80 -5.15 1.95
N MET A 256 3.12 -4.03 1.30
CA MET A 256 2.41 -2.78 1.53
C MET A 256 0.89 -2.98 1.37
N VAL A 257 0.11 -2.36 2.26
CA VAL A 257 -1.34 -2.28 2.10
C VAL A 257 -1.63 -1.34 0.93
N THR A 258 -1.66 -1.89 -0.28
CA THR A 258 -2.00 -1.14 -1.51
C THR A 258 -3.51 -1.05 -1.62
N MET A 259 -4.10 -0.03 -0.99
CA MET A 259 -5.32 0.57 -1.51
C MET A 259 -4.96 1.99 -1.94
N GLY A 260 -5.33 2.35 -3.16
CA GLY A 260 -4.82 3.54 -3.89
C GLY A 260 -4.99 4.88 -3.16
N GLU A 261 -5.76 4.92 -2.08
CA GLU A 261 -6.11 6.12 -1.31
C GLU A 261 -5.51 6.12 0.11
N LEU A 262 -4.85 5.04 0.53
CA LEU A 262 -4.40 4.83 1.91
C LEU A 262 -2.89 4.51 2.00
N LEU A 263 -2.12 5.13 1.10
CA LEU A 263 -0.72 4.86 0.78
C LEU A 263 0.31 5.24 1.87
N SER A 264 -0.11 5.64 3.08
CA SER A 264 0.78 6.08 4.17
C SER A 264 1.15 4.99 5.17
N PHE A 265 0.63 3.77 5.03
CA PHE A 265 0.91 2.64 5.94
C PHE A 265 2.19 1.90 5.58
N ASN A 266 3.32 2.61 5.59
CA ASN A 266 4.61 1.94 5.44
C ASN A 266 4.99 1.28 6.77
N THR A 267 5.05 -0.05 6.76
CA THR A 267 5.39 -0.92 7.91
C THR A 267 6.83 -0.72 8.40
N THR A 268 7.65 0.04 7.66
CA THR A 268 9.05 0.29 8.04
C THR A 268 9.29 1.63 8.73
N ASN A 269 8.27 2.50 8.86
CA ASN A 269 8.37 3.77 9.59
C ASN A 269 8.22 3.56 11.09
N VAL A 270 9.01 4.30 11.88
CA VAL A 270 8.98 4.25 13.36
C VAL A 270 7.75 4.96 13.92
N ASN A 271 7.41 6.12 13.37
CA ASN A 271 6.34 6.97 13.85
C ASN A 271 5.17 7.06 12.87
N ASN A 272 4.03 7.55 13.37
CA ASN A 272 2.84 7.78 12.55
C ASN A 272 3.09 8.91 11.54
N VAL A 273 2.70 8.67 10.29
CA VAL A 273 2.72 9.68 9.23
C VAL A 273 1.57 10.65 9.50
N VAL A 274 1.86 11.94 9.60
CA VAL A 274 0.87 13.02 9.80
C VAL A 274 0.52 13.70 8.48
N THR A 275 1.49 13.86 7.58
CA THR A 275 1.23 14.34 6.22
C THR A 275 2.02 13.54 5.20
N ARG A 276 1.44 13.42 4.00
CA ARG A 276 2.11 12.94 2.79
C ARG A 276 1.87 13.93 1.68
N LYS A 277 2.92 14.35 1.00
CA LYS A 277 2.84 15.18 -0.21
C LYS A 277 3.53 14.47 -1.36
N THR A 278 2.77 14.17 -2.41
CA THR A 278 3.30 13.62 -3.65
C THR A 278 3.52 14.75 -4.65
N ILE A 279 4.67 14.73 -5.34
CA ILE A 279 4.95 15.57 -6.50
C ILE A 279 5.37 14.64 -7.63
N ASN A 280 4.66 14.69 -8.76
CA ASN A 280 5.01 13.90 -9.94
C ASN A 280 5.65 14.76 -11.05
N GLN A 281 6.12 14.09 -12.11
CA GLN A 281 6.80 14.72 -13.24
C GLN A 281 6.03 15.90 -13.89
N PRO A 282 4.70 15.84 -14.08
CA PRO A 282 3.92 17.02 -14.51
C PRO A 282 3.86 18.19 -13.51
N GLY A 283 4.39 18.03 -12.30
CA GLY A 283 4.25 18.99 -11.20
C GLY A 283 2.89 18.89 -10.48
N ALA A 284 2.05 17.91 -10.82
CA ALA A 284 0.81 17.67 -10.11
C ALA A 284 1.11 17.22 -8.68
N GLY A 285 0.40 17.83 -7.74
CA GLY A 285 0.53 17.57 -6.32
C GLY A 285 -0.67 16.82 -5.79
N ASP A 286 -0.42 15.80 -4.98
CA ASP A 286 -1.44 15.21 -4.11
C ASP A 286 -1.01 15.39 -2.66
N ALA A 287 -1.96 15.69 -1.78
CA ALA A 287 -1.65 16.00 -0.39
C ALA A 287 -2.64 15.32 0.55
N TRP A 288 -2.09 14.55 1.47
CA TRP A 288 -2.82 13.84 2.49
C TRP A 288 -2.44 14.35 3.88
N ARG A 289 -3.43 14.39 4.76
CA ARG A 289 -3.28 14.69 6.19
C ARG A 289 -3.96 13.61 7.00
N TYR A 290 -3.33 13.22 8.10
CA TYR A 290 -3.83 12.21 9.03
C TYR A 290 -3.90 12.80 10.43
N GLU A 291 -5.03 12.59 11.09
CA GLU A 291 -5.26 13.04 12.47
C GLU A 291 -5.52 11.82 13.35
N TYR A 292 -4.75 11.67 14.41
CA TYR A 292 -4.79 10.49 15.27
C TYR A 292 -5.38 10.81 16.64
N THR A 293 -6.05 9.83 17.23
CA THR A 293 -6.32 9.77 18.67
C THR A 293 -5.58 8.59 19.26
N TYR A 294 -5.10 8.76 20.49
CA TYR A 294 -4.13 7.87 21.11
C TYR A 294 -4.69 7.16 22.33
N ARG A 295 -4.25 5.91 22.52
CA ARG A 295 -4.39 5.16 23.75
C ARG A 295 -3.41 5.69 24.81
N ALA A 296 -3.59 5.25 26.05
CA ALA A 296 -2.69 5.61 27.15
C ALA A 296 -1.25 5.09 26.95
N ASP A 297 -1.06 4.00 26.18
CA ASP A 297 0.26 3.45 25.82
C ASP A 297 0.92 4.16 24.62
N GLY A 298 0.30 5.21 24.09
CA GLY A 298 0.80 6.00 22.97
C GLY A 298 0.53 5.41 21.59
N TYR A 299 0.01 4.17 21.48
CA TYR A 299 -0.40 3.63 20.19
C TYR A 299 -1.72 4.27 19.72
N PRO A 300 -1.93 4.46 18.41
CA PRO A 300 -3.15 5.06 17.91
C PRO A 300 -4.35 4.15 18.17
N ALA A 301 -5.45 4.73 18.66
CA ALA A 301 -6.76 4.09 18.73
C ALA A 301 -7.54 4.28 17.42
N GLN A 302 -7.44 5.48 16.84
CA GLN A 302 -8.17 5.86 15.63
C GLN A 302 -7.36 6.89 14.83
N MET A 303 -7.53 6.89 13.52
CA MET A 303 -6.99 7.86 12.56
C MET A 303 -8.11 8.36 11.64
N LYS A 304 -8.17 9.65 11.38
CA LYS A 304 -8.96 10.25 10.30
C LYS A 304 -8.04 10.64 9.15
N SER A 305 -8.41 10.30 7.92
CA SER A 305 -7.67 10.70 6.72
C SER A 305 -8.38 11.82 5.97
N TYR A 306 -7.57 12.73 5.43
CA TYR A 306 -8.02 13.86 4.63
C TYR A 306 -7.19 13.97 3.35
N ARG A 307 -7.85 14.31 2.25
CA ARG A 307 -7.20 14.69 0.99
C ARG A 307 -7.41 16.19 0.78
N GLY A 308 -6.34 16.98 0.88
CA GLY A 308 -6.46 18.42 1.07
C GLY A 308 -7.28 18.72 2.33
N THR A 309 -8.47 19.32 2.16
CA THR A 309 -9.42 19.60 3.25
C THR A 309 -10.59 18.62 3.32
N GLU A 310 -10.73 17.73 2.34
CA GLU A 310 -11.82 16.78 2.24
C GLU A 310 -11.58 15.60 3.19
N PHE A 311 -12.57 15.27 4.01
CA PHE A 311 -12.55 14.08 4.84
C PHE A 311 -12.81 12.84 3.97
N ILE A 312 -11.96 11.82 4.08
CA ILE A 312 -12.05 10.61 3.26
C ILE A 312 -12.59 9.43 4.07
N ASN A 313 -11.95 9.10 5.20
CA ASN A 313 -12.37 7.99 6.03
C ASN A 313 -11.85 8.07 7.47
N THR A 314 -12.44 7.21 8.32
CA THR A 314 -11.97 6.91 9.66
C THR A 314 -11.44 5.48 9.70
N ILE A 315 -10.30 5.30 10.36
CA ILE A 315 -9.65 4.01 10.60
C ILE A 315 -9.51 3.80 12.09
N GLU A 316 -9.80 2.60 12.59
CA GLU A 316 -9.63 2.27 14.01
C GLU A 316 -8.75 1.03 14.16
N TYR A 317 -7.96 1.03 15.23
CA TYR A 317 -6.92 0.03 15.49
C TYR A 317 -7.24 -0.77 16.73
N THR A 318 -7.26 -2.09 16.58
CA THR A 318 -7.41 -3.04 17.68
C THR A 318 -6.14 -3.88 17.80
N TYR A 319 -5.65 -4.04 19.02
CA TYR A 319 -4.41 -4.75 19.33
C TYR A 319 -4.70 -6.02 20.15
N ASN A 320 -3.79 -6.99 20.18
CA ASN A 320 -3.82 -8.03 21.22
C ASN A 320 -3.60 -7.38 22.60
N GLN A 321 -4.18 -7.97 23.64
CA GLN A 321 -3.99 -7.55 25.04
C GLN A 321 -2.97 -8.47 25.69
#